data_AF-A0A1X1VHA5-F1
#
_entry.id   AF-A0A1X1VHA5-F1
#
_cell.length_a   1.000
_cell.length_b   1.000
_cell.length_c   1.000
_cell.angle_alpha   90.00
_cell.angle_beta   90.00
_cell.angle_gamma   90.00
#
_symmetry.space_group_name_H-M   'P 1'
#
loop_
_entity.id
_entity.type
_entity.pdbx_description
1 polymer ?
#
loop_
_entity_poly.entity_id
_entity_poly.type
_entity_poly.pdbx_seq_one_letter_code
_entity_poly.pdbx_strand_id
1 'polypeptide(L)'
;MRKPARLDSARQWVRSGARVTVRAYAKRYGVDHYTAHDELTAIGFPLPASAEKWAQRPPPVPRKRRRCADEFDDADPDWVWVGDRRMFVVGCTPGGAPFGCYEEEFTDFP
;
A
#
# COMPACT_ATOMS: atom_id res chain seq x y z
N MET A 1 10.12 -10.44 12.87
CA MET A 1 10.24 -10.54 14.34
C MET A 1 8.89 -10.30 14.97
N ARG A 2 8.48 -11.07 15.99
CA ARG A 2 7.21 -10.84 16.70
C ARG A 2 7.32 -9.59 17.60
N LYS A 3 6.21 -8.87 17.78
CA LYS A 3 6.12 -7.64 18.60
C LYS A 3 6.78 -7.74 19.98
N PRO A 4 6.49 -8.76 20.83
CA PRO A 4 7.09 -8.83 22.18
C PRO A 4 8.61 -8.93 22.15
N ALA A 5 9.16 -9.80 21.30
CA ALA A 5 10.61 -9.95 21.17
C ALA A 5 11.29 -8.65 20.68
N ARG A 6 10.62 -7.91 19.79
CA ARG A 6 11.10 -6.61 19.31
C ARG A 6 11.13 -5.56 20.41
N LEU A 7 10.12 -5.50 21.26
CA LEU A 7 10.07 -4.59 22.41
C LEU A 7 11.18 -4.89 23.43
N ASP A 8 11.45 -6.16 23.73
CA ASP A 8 12.53 -6.52 24.66
C ASP A 8 13.92 -6.21 24.09
N SER A 9 14.13 -6.49 22.80
CA SER A 9 15.35 -6.08 22.10
C SER A 9 15.51 -4.55 22.09
N ALA A 10 14.43 -3.82 21.85
CA ALA A 10 14.43 -2.36 21.88
C ALA A 10 14.78 -1.80 23.26
N ARG A 11 14.22 -2.37 24.33
CA ARG A 11 14.55 -2.00 25.72
C ARG A 11 16.02 -2.18 26.02
N GLN A 12 16.61 -3.31 25.60
CA GLN A 12 18.04 -3.55 25.76
C GLN A 12 18.88 -2.54 24.97
N TRP A 13 18.45 -2.22 23.74
CA TRP A 13 19.13 -1.24 22.90
C TRP A 13 19.06 0.20 23.46
N VAL A 14 17.92 0.59 24.02
CA VAL A 14 17.77 1.86 24.74
C VAL A 14 18.67 1.88 25.98
N ARG A 15 18.69 0.77 26.75
CA ARG A 15 19.53 0.64 27.96
C ARG A 15 21.02 0.72 27.64
N SER A 16 21.45 0.32 26.45
CA SER A 16 22.86 0.43 26.04
C SER A 16 23.30 1.88 25.79
N GLY A 17 22.43 2.88 25.98
CA GLY A 17 22.74 4.30 25.77
C GLY A 17 22.86 4.69 24.30
N ALA A 18 22.41 3.83 23.38
CA ALA A 18 22.43 4.16 21.96
C ALA A 18 21.47 5.31 21.66
N ARG A 19 21.84 6.16 20.70
CA ARG A 19 20.98 7.24 20.22
C ARG A 19 19.82 6.66 19.39
N VAL A 20 18.69 6.43 20.04
CA VAL A 20 17.48 5.90 19.40
C VAL A 20 16.63 7.02 18.82
N THR A 21 16.21 6.85 17.57
CA THR A 21 15.25 7.72 16.88
C THR A 21 14.21 6.86 16.18
N VAL A 22 13.03 7.41 15.88
CA VAL A 22 11.97 6.71 15.14
C VAL A 22 12.51 6.10 13.84
N ARG A 23 13.33 6.86 13.09
CA ARG A 23 13.92 6.39 11.83
C ARG A 23 14.93 5.27 12.04
N ALA A 24 15.79 5.37 13.05
CA ALA A 24 16.76 4.33 13.36
C ALA A 24 16.07 3.03 13.81
N TYR A 25 14.97 3.15 14.56
CA TYR A 25 14.14 2.03 14.99
C TYR A 25 13.47 1.33 13.81
N ALA A 26 12.79 2.11 12.96
CA ALA A 26 12.15 1.63 11.74
C ALA A 26 13.14 0.87 10.85
N LYS A 27 14.34 1.42 10.66
CA LYS A 27 15.42 0.77 9.89
C LYS A 27 15.91 -0.53 10.53
N ARG A 28 16.07 -0.57 11.85
CA ARG A 28 16.61 -1.73 12.58
C ARG A 28 15.64 -2.92 12.54
N TYR A 29 14.35 -2.67 12.66
CA TYR A 29 13.34 -3.72 12.82
C TYR A 29 12.41 -3.92 11.62
N GLY A 30 12.58 -3.13 10.55
CA GLY A 30 11.77 -3.22 9.34
C GLY A 30 10.30 -2.86 9.55
N VAL A 31 10.03 -1.83 10.35
CA VAL A 31 8.66 -1.34 10.64
C VAL A 31 8.45 0.05 10.06
N ASP A 32 7.18 0.44 9.85
CA ASP A 32 6.85 1.81 9.47
C ASP A 32 7.11 2.81 10.62
N HIS A 33 7.23 4.09 10.29
CA HIS A 33 7.54 5.14 11.27
C HIS A 33 6.45 5.32 12.34
N TYR A 34 5.18 5.05 12.03
CA TYR A 34 4.09 5.13 13.02
C TYR A 34 4.20 3.98 14.02
N THR A 35 4.43 2.74 13.54
CA THR A 35 4.66 1.59 14.42
C THR A 35 5.92 1.79 15.27
N ALA A 36 6.99 2.35 14.71
CA ALA A 36 8.18 2.69 15.47
C ALA A 36 7.90 3.73 16.56
N HIS A 37 7.10 4.76 16.27
CA HIS A 37 6.69 5.77 17.24
C HIS A 37 5.86 5.17 18.39
N ASP A 38 4.85 4.35 18.07
CA ASP A 38 4.01 3.69 19.07
C ASP A 38 4.81 2.74 19.96
N GLU A 39 5.70 1.94 19.38
CA GLU A 39 6.52 1.00 20.14
C GLU A 39 7.55 1.71 21.02
N LEU A 40 8.14 2.82 20.56
CA LEU A 40 9.04 3.66 21.37
C LEU A 40 8.30 4.37 22.52
N THR A 41 7.09 4.84 22.26
CA THR A 41 6.20 5.41 23.29
C THR A 41 5.81 4.35 24.31
N ALA A 42 5.46 3.14 23.86
CA ALA A 42 5.05 2.04 24.74
C ALA A 42 6.16 1.53 25.66
N ILE A 43 7.44 1.66 25.28
CA ILE A 43 8.57 1.35 26.17
C ILE A 43 8.98 2.54 27.06
N GLY A 44 8.30 3.68 26.97
CA GLY A 44 8.57 4.88 27.76
C GLY A 44 9.81 5.67 27.31
N PHE A 45 10.23 5.52 26.05
CA PHE A 45 11.39 6.27 25.54
C PHE A 45 11.01 7.73 25.26
N PRO A 46 11.76 8.73 25.78
CA PRO A 46 11.48 10.13 25.53
C PRO A 46 11.79 10.48 24.07
N LEU A 47 10.75 10.73 23.28
CA LEU A 47 10.86 11.14 21.89
C LEU A 47 10.92 12.68 21.78
N PRO A 48 11.76 13.23 20.88
CA PRO A 48 11.78 14.67 20.63
C PRO A 48 10.47 15.11 19.95
N ALA A 49 10.05 16.38 20.13
CA ALA A 49 8.84 16.93 19.50
C ALA A 49 8.77 16.71 17.97
N SER A 50 9.93 16.69 17.30
CA SER A 50 10.03 16.35 15.86
C SER A 50 9.47 14.96 15.47
N ALA A 51 9.25 14.07 16.45
CA ALA A 51 8.66 12.76 16.27
C ALA A 51 7.13 12.76 16.36
N GLU A 52 6.49 13.81 16.89
CA GLU A 52 5.02 13.91 17.02
C GLU A 52 4.29 13.80 15.68
N LYS A 53 4.95 14.15 14.58
CA LYS A 53 4.42 13.95 13.22
C LYS A 53 4.09 12.48 12.91
N TRP A 54 4.63 11.53 13.67
CA TRP A 54 4.35 10.10 13.54
C TRP A 54 3.38 9.56 14.60
N ALA A 55 2.85 10.42 15.48
CA ALA A 55 1.90 10.05 16.52
C ALA A 55 0.50 9.77 15.96
N GLN A 56 0.11 10.49 14.90
CA GLN A 56 -1.18 10.31 14.25
C GLN A 56 -1.01 9.51 12.97
N ARG A 57 -1.48 8.26 13.01
CA ARG A 57 -1.58 7.44 11.81
C ARG A 57 -2.75 7.95 10.97
N PRO A 58 -2.55 8.30 9.69
CA PRO A 58 -3.66 8.60 8.80
C PRO A 58 -4.58 7.38 8.71
N PRO A 59 -5.89 7.56 8.53
CA PRO A 59 -6.81 6.44 8.37
C PRO A 59 -6.30 5.54 7.24
N PRO A 60 -6.40 4.20 7.38
CA PRO A 60 -5.97 3.29 6.33
C PRO A 60 -6.75 3.63 5.07
N VAL A 61 -6.07 4.28 4.12
CA VAL A 61 -6.66 4.59 2.83
C VAL A 61 -6.83 3.24 2.14
N PRO A 62 -8.07 2.82 1.82
CA PRO A 62 -8.24 1.63 1.01
C PRO A 62 -7.43 1.87 -0.25
N ARG A 63 -6.43 1.00 -0.50
CA ARG A 63 -5.67 1.07 -1.75
C ARG A 63 -6.72 1.12 -2.85
N LYS A 64 -6.80 2.24 -3.58
CA LYS A 64 -7.64 2.32 -4.77
C LYS A 64 -7.25 1.08 -5.57
N ARG A 65 -8.17 0.11 -5.64
CA ARG A 65 -8.08 -0.92 -6.66
C ARG A 65 -7.91 -0.11 -7.93
N ARG A 66 -6.85 -0.36 -8.69
CA ARG A 66 -6.79 0.11 -10.07
C ARG A 66 -8.00 -0.54 -10.75
N ARG A 67 -9.16 0.09 -10.63
CA ARG A 67 -10.26 -0.15 -11.56
C ARG A 67 -9.71 0.45 -12.84
N CYS A 68 -9.70 -0.33 -13.91
CA CYS A 68 -9.45 0.20 -15.25
C CYS A 68 -10.38 1.39 -15.61
N ALA A 69 -11.41 1.66 -14.80
CA ALA A 69 -12.36 2.77 -14.90
C ALA A 69 -11.79 4.19 -14.98
N ASP A 70 -10.58 4.49 -14.50
CA ASP A 70 -10.05 5.87 -14.64
C ASP A 70 -9.53 6.16 -16.06
N GLU A 71 -9.53 5.18 -17.00
CA GLU A 71 -9.16 5.36 -18.42
C GLU A 71 -10.29 5.07 -19.41
N PHE A 72 -11.49 4.71 -18.94
CA PHE A 72 -12.68 4.61 -19.79
C PHE A 72 -13.36 5.99 -19.78
N ASP A 73 -12.88 6.88 -20.64
CA ASP A 73 -13.55 8.15 -20.93
C ASP A 73 -14.98 7.83 -21.44
N ASP A 74 -16.01 8.44 -20.84
CA ASP A 74 -17.42 8.29 -21.25
C ASP A 74 -17.68 8.70 -22.73
N ALA A 75 -16.64 9.18 -23.43
CA ALA A 75 -16.66 9.64 -24.82
C ALA A 75 -16.28 8.57 -25.86
N ASP A 76 -15.63 7.46 -25.48
CA ASP A 76 -15.23 6.40 -26.42
C ASP A 76 -15.80 5.04 -25.93
N PRO A 77 -16.66 4.37 -26.72
CA PRO A 77 -17.26 3.11 -26.29
C PRO A 77 -16.15 2.08 -25.99
N ASP A 78 -16.27 1.40 -24.84
CA ASP A 78 -15.50 0.33 -24.19
C ASP A 78 -14.47 -0.54 -24.98
N TRP A 79 -13.76 -0.04 -25.98
CA TRP A 79 -12.80 -0.79 -26.79
C TRP A 79 -11.37 -0.59 -26.28
N VAL A 80 -10.71 -1.68 -25.88
CA VAL A 80 -9.30 -1.68 -25.46
C VAL A 80 -8.44 -2.47 -26.44
N TRP A 81 -7.20 -2.03 -26.62
CA TRP A 81 -6.18 -2.80 -27.33
C TRP A 81 -5.55 -3.84 -26.40
N VAL A 82 -5.62 -5.11 -26.77
CA VAL A 82 -4.95 -6.22 -26.09
C VAL A 82 -4.00 -6.87 -27.09
N GLY A 83 -2.71 -6.49 -27.01
CA GLY A 83 -1.76 -6.79 -28.08
C GLY A 83 -2.15 -6.06 -29.35
N ASP A 84 -2.33 -6.80 -30.45
CA ASP A 84 -2.71 -6.26 -31.76
C ASP A 84 -4.23 -6.36 -32.05
N ARG A 85 -5.04 -6.74 -31.05
CA ARG A 85 -6.48 -7.00 -31.20
C ARG A 85 -7.29 -5.99 -30.40
N ARG A 86 -8.42 -5.53 -30.95
CA ARG A 86 -9.41 -4.72 -30.23
C ARG A 86 -10.40 -5.61 -29.48
N MET A 87 -10.61 -5.33 -28.20
CA MET A 87 -11.58 -6.00 -27.34
C MET A 87 -12.59 -4.98 -26.81
N PHE A 88 -13.87 -5.25 -27.02
CA PHE A 88 -14.98 -4.60 -26.35
C PHE A 88 -15.09 -5.13 -24.92
N VAL A 89 -14.80 -4.29 -23.92
CA VAL A 89 -14.78 -4.64 -22.50
C VAL A 89 -16.20 -4.78 -21.97
N VAL A 90 -16.58 -6.00 -21.60
CA VAL A 90 -17.88 -6.31 -20.98
C VAL A 90 -17.78 -6.22 -19.45
N GLY A 91 -16.58 -6.36 -18.89
CA GLY A 91 -16.38 -6.28 -17.45
C GLY A 91 -14.93 -6.44 -17.01
N CYS A 92 -14.73 -6.49 -15.69
CA CYS A 92 -13.42 -6.62 -15.07
C CYS A 92 -13.40 -7.73 -14.03
N THR A 93 -12.30 -8.49 -13.99
CA THR A 93 -12.05 -9.48 -12.93
C THR A 93 -11.89 -8.79 -11.57
N PRO A 94 -12.03 -9.50 -10.43
CA PRO A 94 -11.75 -8.95 -9.10
C PRO A 94 -10.33 -8.40 -8.93
N GLY A 95 -9.38 -8.84 -9.77
CA GLY A 95 -8.00 -8.38 -9.85
C GLY A 95 -7.79 -7.14 -10.74
N GLY A 96 -8.83 -6.68 -11.44
CA GLY A 96 -8.77 -5.49 -12.30
C GLY A 96 -8.35 -5.76 -13.75
N ALA A 97 -8.20 -7.01 -14.18
CA ALA A 97 -7.98 -7.31 -15.60
C ALA A 97 -9.31 -7.20 -16.38
N PRO A 98 -9.37 -6.47 -17.50
CA PRO A 98 -10.55 -6.37 -18.35
C PRO A 98 -10.80 -7.69 -19.09
N PHE A 99 -12.07 -7.98 -19.37
CA PHE A 99 -12.49 -9.10 -20.21
C PHE A 99 -13.70 -8.70 -21.05
N GLY A 100 -13.85 -9.35 -22.21
CA GLY A 100 -14.86 -8.97 -23.18
C GLY A 100 -14.71 -9.69 -24.52
N CYS A 101 -15.33 -9.14 -25.55
CA CYS A 101 -15.42 -9.73 -26.90
C CYS A 101 -14.44 -9.04 -27.84
N TYR A 102 -13.73 -9.79 -28.68
CA TYR A 102 -12.85 -9.18 -29.68
C TYR A 102 -13.64 -8.68 -30.90
N GLU A 103 -13.14 -7.66 -31.58
CA GLU A 103 -13.75 -7.07 -32.78
C GLU A 103 -13.99 -8.13 -33.87
N GLU A 104 -13.06 -9.09 -33.99
CA GLU A 104 -13.13 -10.21 -34.94
C GLU A 104 -14.31 -11.17 -34.67
N GLU A 105 -14.79 -11.26 -33.43
CA GLU A 105 -15.94 -12.11 -33.05
C GLU A 105 -17.28 -11.44 -33.38
N PHE A 106 -17.31 -10.13 -33.62
CA PHE A 106 -18.53 -9.42 -34.06
C PHE A 106 -18.81 -9.60 -35.55
N THR A 107 -17.80 -9.90 -36.36
CA THR A 107 -17.91 -10.04 -37.82
C THR A 107 -18.43 -11.40 -38.30
N ASP A 108 -18.64 -12.38 -37.41
CA ASP A 108 -19.07 -13.75 -37.76
C ASP A 108 -20.58 -14.00 -37.52
N PHE A 109 -21.41 -12.94 -37.55
CA PHE A 109 -22.86 -13.08 -37.58
C PHE A 109 -23.36 -12.91 -39.03
N PRO A 110 -24.05 -13.92 -39.63
CA PRO A 110 -24.58 -13.86 -40.99
C PRO A 110 -25.74 -12.87 -41.15
#